data_AF-A0A388QMH5-F1
#
_entry.id   AF-A0A388QMH5-F1
#
_cell.length_a   1.000
_cell.length_b   1.000
_cell.length_c   1.000
_cell.angle_alpha   90.00
_cell.angle_beta   90.00
_cell.angle_gamma   90.00
#
_symmetry.space_group_name_H-M   'P 1'
#
loop_
_entity.id
_entity.type
_entity.pdbx_description
1 polymer ?
#
loop_
_entity_poly.entity_id
_entity_poly.type
_entity_poly.pdbx_seq_one_letter_code
_entity_poly.pdbx_strand_id
1 'polypeptide(L)'
;MELLSYRKNSNFGKERKLSAKSVKTMQEKTLPYTFNSFDNKKQRVLITPHGPDPVFYGVRGENVNSLLRATKILETDEKLAGYMIFKSNQGTGDHLKNEFNITNIRPYASGKITGIISDEPKIVKGGHVFFSIISDGYELRCAVYKPTGMSFVALSLIKGDKVCIGGGIRKASKNHPRILNLEFIDVINLEKNLIKSNPICKKCDKKMKSKGRNQGYQCTKCGKKLANKVILEIPRKIKKQLYNPSVSAHRHLSRPLQRIGRINRESKFDESASWFCVYEK
;
A
#
# COMPACT_ATOMS: atom_id res chain seq x y z
N MET A 1 11.23 -14.93 7.28
CA MET A 1 11.55 -16.26 6.72
C MET A 1 10.49 -16.62 5.69
N GLU A 2 10.81 -17.54 4.78
CA GLU A 2 9.85 -18.09 3.82
C GLU A 2 10.07 -19.59 3.68
N LEU A 3 9.01 -20.39 3.84
CA LEU A 3 9.00 -21.82 3.55
C LEU A 3 8.52 -22.00 2.12
N LEU A 4 9.36 -22.57 1.27
CA LEU A 4 9.01 -22.98 -0.08
C LEU A 4 8.75 -24.48 -0.09
N SER A 5 7.60 -24.89 -0.59
CA SER A 5 7.30 -26.29 -0.86
C SER A 5 7.45 -26.58 -2.35
N TYR A 6 7.95 -27.77 -2.68
CA TYR A 6 8.33 -28.13 -4.05
C TYR A 6 7.49 -29.29 -4.59
N ARG A 7 7.23 -29.26 -5.90
CA ARG A 7 6.49 -30.29 -6.63
C ARG A 7 7.41 -31.44 -7.03
N LYS A 8 6.84 -32.61 -7.30
CA LYS A 8 7.54 -33.67 -8.04
C LYS A 8 7.71 -33.25 -9.51
N ASN A 9 8.81 -33.65 -10.15
CA ASN A 9 9.15 -33.25 -11.53
C ASN A 9 8.04 -33.56 -12.53
N SER A 10 7.27 -34.63 -12.32
CA SER A 10 6.12 -35.04 -13.15
C SER A 10 4.97 -34.02 -13.17
N ASN A 11 4.97 -33.03 -12.29
CA ASN A 11 3.96 -31.98 -12.21
C ASN A 11 4.45 -30.59 -12.64
N PHE A 12 5.70 -30.44 -13.07
CA PHE A 12 6.19 -29.15 -13.56
C PHE A 12 5.38 -28.70 -14.79
N GLY A 13 5.13 -27.39 -14.90
CA GLY A 13 4.28 -26.82 -15.96
C GLY A 13 2.77 -27.06 -15.83
N LYS A 14 2.31 -28.01 -15.01
CA LYS A 14 0.87 -28.23 -14.78
C LYS A 14 0.28 -27.14 -13.88
N GLU A 15 -1.03 -26.89 -13.99
CA GLU A 15 -1.73 -25.99 -13.08
C GLU A 15 -1.59 -26.44 -11.62
N ARG A 16 -1.43 -25.49 -10.70
CA ARG A 16 -1.38 -25.74 -9.26
C ARG A 16 -2.77 -25.57 -8.67
N LYS A 17 -3.23 -26.57 -7.93
CA LYS A 17 -4.51 -26.52 -7.21
C LYS A 17 -4.25 -26.42 -5.72
N LEU A 18 -4.60 -25.29 -5.13
CA LEU A 18 -4.52 -25.06 -3.69
C LEU A 18 -5.82 -24.44 -3.20
N SER A 19 -6.46 -25.09 -2.21
CA SER A 19 -7.75 -24.68 -1.68
C SER A 19 -7.69 -23.28 -1.07
N ALA A 20 -8.43 -22.32 -1.64
CA ALA A 20 -8.51 -20.95 -1.13
C ALA A 20 -9.01 -20.92 0.33
N LYS A 21 -9.97 -21.80 0.67
CA LYS A 21 -10.48 -21.96 2.04
C LYS A 21 -9.37 -22.43 2.98
N SER A 22 -8.59 -23.43 2.58
CA SER A 22 -7.47 -23.94 3.37
C SER A 22 -6.41 -22.85 3.61
N VAL A 23 -6.02 -22.09 2.58
CA VAL A 23 -5.06 -20.97 2.73
C VAL A 23 -5.59 -19.89 3.66
N LYS A 24 -6.87 -19.55 3.56
CA LYS A 24 -7.52 -18.57 4.45
C LYS A 24 -7.48 -19.05 5.90
N THR A 25 -7.90 -20.29 6.16
CA THR A 25 -7.85 -20.90 7.51
C THR A 25 -6.43 -20.99 8.04
N MET A 26 -5.45 -21.34 7.21
CA MET A 26 -4.03 -21.35 7.58
C MET A 26 -3.59 -19.95 8.04
N GLN A 27 -3.89 -18.91 7.27
CA GLN A 27 -3.53 -17.54 7.63
C GLN A 27 -4.17 -17.14 8.96
N GLU A 28 -5.48 -17.37 9.13
CA GLU A 28 -6.20 -17.05 10.37
C GLU A 28 -5.61 -17.75 11.60
N LYS A 29 -5.28 -19.05 11.48
CA LYS A 29 -4.74 -19.85 12.59
C LYS A 29 -3.27 -19.59 12.92
N THR A 30 -2.52 -18.93 12.03
CA THR A 30 -1.08 -18.70 12.20
C THR A 30 -0.70 -17.21 12.30
N LEU A 31 -1.67 -16.31 12.18
CA LEU A 31 -1.52 -14.91 12.55
C LEU A 31 -1.10 -14.78 14.04
N PRO A 32 -0.25 -13.79 14.40
CA PRO A 32 0.41 -12.80 13.53
C PRO A 32 1.74 -13.29 12.94
N TYR A 33 2.08 -14.57 13.08
CA TYR A 33 3.40 -15.12 12.76
C TYR A 33 3.59 -15.49 11.29
N THR A 34 2.52 -15.62 10.51
CA THR A 34 2.58 -15.69 9.04
C THR A 34 1.90 -14.47 8.41
N PHE A 35 2.27 -14.13 7.18
CA PHE A 35 1.80 -12.92 6.52
C PHE A 35 1.77 -13.02 4.99
N ASN A 36 0.98 -12.15 4.37
CA ASN A 36 0.82 -12.06 2.91
C ASN A 36 0.42 -13.39 2.24
N SER A 37 -0.38 -14.22 2.91
CA SER A 37 -0.76 -15.53 2.37
C SER A 37 -2.07 -15.49 1.57
N PHE A 38 -3.02 -14.66 2.00
CA PHE A 38 -4.35 -14.55 1.42
C PHE A 38 -4.87 -13.11 1.46
N ASP A 39 -5.46 -12.64 0.36
CA ASP A 39 -6.16 -11.37 0.27
C ASP A 39 -7.66 -11.58 0.56
N ASN A 40 -8.10 -11.22 1.77
CA ASN A 40 -9.51 -11.32 2.17
C ASN A 40 -10.45 -10.42 1.37
N LYS A 41 -9.99 -9.26 0.86
CA LYS A 41 -10.86 -8.35 0.10
C LYS A 41 -11.11 -8.88 -1.31
N LYS A 42 -10.09 -9.48 -1.91
CA LYS A 42 -10.16 -10.03 -3.28
C LYS A 42 -10.44 -11.53 -3.32
N GLN A 43 -10.56 -12.20 -2.17
CA GLN A 43 -10.68 -13.66 -2.04
C GLN A 43 -9.61 -14.41 -2.85
N ARG A 44 -8.35 -13.99 -2.73
CA ARG A 44 -7.25 -14.46 -3.58
C ARG A 44 -6.11 -15.07 -2.77
N VAL A 45 -5.64 -16.24 -3.20
CA VAL A 45 -4.40 -16.89 -2.74
C VAL A 45 -3.18 -16.13 -3.26
N LEU A 46 -2.20 -15.86 -2.39
CA LEU A 46 -1.00 -15.08 -2.71
C LEU A 46 0.30 -15.89 -2.62
N ILE A 47 0.22 -17.12 -2.14
CA ILE A 47 1.40 -17.98 -1.89
C ILE A 47 1.73 -18.92 -3.05
N THR A 48 0.90 -18.98 -4.09
CA THR A 48 1.11 -19.86 -5.24
C THR A 48 1.70 -19.09 -6.42
N PRO A 49 2.84 -19.53 -6.99
CA PRO A 49 3.37 -18.94 -8.21
C PRO A 49 2.52 -19.33 -9.44
N HIS A 50 2.58 -18.49 -10.48
CA HIS A 50 1.85 -18.72 -11.73
C HIS A 50 2.72 -19.34 -12.84
N GLY A 51 4.05 -19.38 -12.68
CA GLY A 51 4.97 -19.89 -13.70
C GLY A 51 5.08 -21.42 -13.75
N PRO A 52 5.83 -21.99 -14.70
CA PRO A 52 6.06 -23.43 -14.81
C PRO A 52 7.06 -23.98 -13.76
N ASP A 53 7.49 -23.13 -12.82
CA ASP A 53 8.54 -23.40 -11.84
C ASP A 53 8.25 -24.61 -10.91
N PRO A 54 9.26 -25.15 -10.21
CA PRO A 54 9.08 -26.30 -9.32
C PRO A 54 8.39 -25.97 -8.00
N VAL A 55 8.18 -24.69 -7.67
CA VAL A 55 7.63 -24.27 -6.38
C VAL A 55 6.13 -24.48 -6.39
N PHE A 56 5.59 -25.17 -5.40
CA PHE A 56 4.14 -25.35 -5.23
C PHE A 56 3.51 -24.17 -4.49
N TYR A 57 4.05 -23.80 -3.33
CA TYR A 57 3.69 -22.58 -2.61
C TYR A 57 4.87 -22.04 -1.79
N GLY A 58 4.78 -20.76 -1.40
CA GLY A 58 5.69 -20.10 -0.47
C GLY A 58 4.95 -19.42 0.68
N VAL A 59 5.12 -19.89 1.92
CA VAL A 59 4.54 -19.26 3.11
C VAL A 59 5.58 -18.38 3.79
N ARG A 60 5.25 -17.10 4.02
CA ARG A 60 6.11 -16.16 4.74
C ARG A 60 5.76 -16.09 6.21
N GLY A 61 6.77 -16.03 7.06
CA GLY A 61 6.56 -15.98 8.50
C GLY A 61 7.78 -15.57 9.31
N GLU A 62 7.55 -15.48 10.62
CA GLU A 62 8.49 -14.94 11.61
C GLU A 62 9.41 -16.02 12.21
N ASN A 63 8.97 -17.29 12.24
CA ASN A 63 9.76 -18.39 12.82
C ASN A 63 9.43 -19.75 12.17
N VAL A 64 10.34 -20.71 12.35
CA VAL A 64 10.24 -22.08 11.80
C VAL A 64 8.94 -22.77 12.23
N ASN A 65 8.63 -22.75 13.53
CA ASN A 65 7.45 -23.44 14.07
C ASN A 65 6.13 -22.96 13.45
N SER A 66 5.98 -21.66 13.22
CA SER A 66 4.80 -21.08 12.55
C SER A 66 4.68 -21.51 11.09
N LEU A 67 5.81 -21.65 10.39
CA LEU A 67 5.86 -22.12 9.00
C LEU A 67 5.52 -23.61 8.91
N LEU A 68 6.09 -24.45 9.79
CA LEU A 68 5.76 -25.87 9.87
C LEU A 68 4.31 -26.12 10.28
N ARG A 69 3.76 -25.28 11.17
CA ARG A 69 2.33 -25.33 11.50
C ARG A 69 1.47 -24.96 10.29
N ALA A 70 1.89 -23.97 9.50
CA ALA A 70 1.16 -23.57 8.30
C ALA A 70 1.07 -24.71 7.28
N THR A 71 2.17 -25.44 7.03
CA THR A 71 2.15 -26.58 6.08
C THR A 71 1.21 -27.70 6.51
N LYS A 72 1.09 -27.98 7.82
CA LYS A 72 0.15 -28.98 8.35
C LYS A 72 -1.33 -28.61 8.18
N ILE A 73 -1.65 -27.32 7.98
CA ILE A 73 -3.02 -26.84 7.79
C ILE A 73 -3.36 -26.78 6.29
N LEU A 74 -2.36 -26.58 5.43
CA LEU A 74 -2.56 -26.49 3.99
C LEU A 74 -2.96 -27.84 3.41
N GLU A 75 -4.08 -27.86 2.71
CA GLU A 75 -4.62 -29.04 2.02
C GLU A 75 -4.17 -29.01 0.56
N THR A 76 -3.48 -30.05 0.13
CA THR A 76 -2.89 -30.15 -1.22
C THR A 76 -3.26 -31.46 -1.88
N ASP A 77 -3.77 -31.41 -3.10
CA ASP A 77 -4.10 -32.61 -3.88
C ASP A 77 -2.85 -33.31 -4.44
N GLU A 78 -1.76 -32.56 -4.63
CA GLU A 78 -0.50 -33.08 -5.14
C GLU A 78 0.37 -33.67 -4.02
N LYS A 79 0.98 -34.83 -4.30
CA LYS A 79 2.11 -35.32 -3.50
C LYS A 79 3.33 -34.44 -3.76
N LEU A 80 3.68 -33.62 -2.79
CA LEU A 80 4.82 -32.71 -2.85
C LEU A 80 6.14 -33.49 -2.70
N ALA A 81 7.23 -32.91 -3.18
CA ALA A 81 8.57 -33.50 -3.06
C ALA A 81 9.23 -33.18 -1.71
N GLY A 82 8.80 -32.10 -1.06
CA GLY A 82 9.41 -31.64 0.18
C GLY A 82 9.23 -30.13 0.38
N TYR A 83 9.99 -29.58 1.32
CA TYR A 83 10.06 -28.15 1.56
C TYR A 83 11.45 -27.73 2.07
N MET A 84 11.71 -26.43 1.97
CA MET A 84 12.89 -25.78 2.53
C MET A 84 12.52 -24.39 3.06
N ILE A 85 13.07 -24.03 4.21
CA ILE A 85 12.86 -22.74 4.87
C ILE A 85 14.07 -21.85 4.64
N PHE A 86 13.83 -20.68 4.07
CA PHE A 86 14.83 -19.66 3.81
C PHE A 86 14.70 -18.49 4.77
N LYS A 87 15.85 -17.96 5.19
CA LYS A 87 15.92 -16.60 5.72
C LYS A 87 15.91 -15.63 4.54
N SER A 88 15.04 -14.65 4.61
CA SER A 88 14.86 -13.68 3.52
C SER A 88 14.61 -12.30 4.10
N ASN A 89 14.96 -11.27 3.33
CA ASN A 89 14.59 -9.89 3.58
C ASN A 89 13.16 -9.57 3.09
N GLN A 90 12.32 -10.58 2.85
CA GLN A 90 10.96 -10.33 2.42
C GLN A 90 10.11 -9.73 3.55
N GLY A 91 9.27 -8.77 3.18
CA GLY A 91 8.44 -8.00 4.09
C GLY A 91 9.18 -7.12 5.09
N THR A 92 10.47 -6.83 4.91
CA THR A 92 11.26 -6.04 5.86
C THR A 92 11.21 -4.53 5.59
N GLY A 93 10.90 -4.11 4.36
CA GLY A 93 10.98 -2.72 3.92
C GLY A 93 12.42 -2.22 3.75
N ASP A 94 13.42 -3.11 3.68
CA ASP A 94 14.84 -2.71 3.69
C ASP A 94 15.20 -1.75 2.55
N HIS A 95 14.59 -1.90 1.37
CA HIS A 95 14.83 -1.02 0.21
C HIS A 95 14.28 0.40 0.40
N LEU A 96 13.47 0.65 1.42
CA LEU A 96 12.89 1.96 1.73
C LEU A 96 13.57 2.63 2.93
N LYS A 97 14.64 2.04 3.48
CA LYS A 97 15.43 2.64 4.57
C LYS A 97 16.23 3.87 4.12
N ASN A 98 16.55 3.97 2.83
CA ASN A 98 17.26 5.10 2.27
C ASN A 98 16.40 6.36 2.28
N GLU A 99 16.89 7.44 2.91
CA GLU A 99 16.29 8.78 2.86
C GLU A 99 16.70 9.44 1.55
N PHE A 100 15.72 9.77 0.70
CA PHE A 100 15.96 10.47 -0.53
C PHE A 100 16.20 11.97 -0.27
N ASN A 101 17.14 12.51 -1.03
CA ASN A 101 17.47 13.92 -1.12
C ASN A 101 17.76 14.25 -2.59
N ILE A 102 18.04 15.53 -2.87
CA ILE A 102 18.26 16.03 -4.23
C ILE A 102 19.39 15.29 -4.95
N THR A 103 20.42 14.83 -4.24
CA THR A 103 21.62 14.23 -4.84
C THR A 103 21.50 12.72 -5.11
N ASN A 104 20.58 12.03 -4.42
CA ASN A 104 20.44 10.57 -4.48
C ASN A 104 19.15 10.07 -5.16
N ILE A 105 18.25 10.96 -5.60
CA ILE A 105 17.07 10.61 -6.41
C ILE A 105 17.51 10.22 -7.84
N ARG A 106 17.90 8.96 -8.00
CA ARG A 106 18.40 8.39 -9.27
C ARG A 106 17.47 7.28 -9.76
N PRO A 107 17.37 7.06 -11.10
CA PRO A 107 16.64 5.92 -11.64
C PRO A 107 17.06 4.61 -10.97
N TYR A 108 16.09 3.71 -10.77
CA TYR A 108 16.28 2.38 -10.16
C TYR A 108 16.63 2.39 -8.66
N ALA A 109 16.77 3.56 -8.04
CA ALA A 109 16.90 3.67 -6.59
C ALA A 109 15.55 3.47 -5.90
N SER A 110 15.60 2.97 -4.66
CA SER A 110 14.47 2.90 -3.75
C SER A 110 14.78 3.64 -2.45
N GLY A 111 13.75 4.17 -1.83
CA GLY A 111 13.89 5.03 -0.65
C GLY A 111 12.58 5.71 -0.30
N LYS A 112 12.64 6.59 0.69
CA LYS A 112 11.54 7.41 1.16
C LYS A 112 11.94 8.88 1.19
N ILE A 113 10.96 9.76 1.05
CA ILE A 113 11.15 11.21 1.10
C ILE A 113 9.99 11.83 1.85
N THR A 114 10.29 12.85 2.65
CA THR A 114 9.27 13.67 3.30
C THR A 114 9.12 14.98 2.55
N GLY A 115 7.89 15.35 2.20
CA GLY A 115 7.62 16.57 1.46
C GLY A 115 6.20 17.07 1.65
N ILE A 116 5.92 18.22 1.04
CA ILE A 116 4.61 18.87 1.04
C ILE A 116 3.99 18.69 -0.34
N ILE A 117 2.70 18.34 -0.41
CA ILE A 117 1.98 18.24 -1.68
C ILE A 117 2.00 19.61 -2.39
N SER A 118 2.60 19.68 -3.60
CA SER A 118 2.77 20.90 -4.39
C SER A 118 1.73 21.03 -5.51
N ASP A 119 1.41 19.93 -6.19
CA ASP A 119 0.34 19.81 -7.20
C ASP A 119 -0.72 18.80 -6.73
N GLU A 120 -1.98 19.13 -6.99
CA GLU A 120 -3.11 18.33 -6.54
C GLU A 120 -3.15 16.96 -7.24
N PRO A 121 -3.56 15.89 -6.52
CA PRO A 121 -3.69 14.56 -7.10
C PRO A 121 -4.72 14.47 -8.23
N LYS A 122 -4.29 13.94 -9.38
CA LYS A 122 -5.10 13.77 -10.59
C LYS A 122 -5.16 12.32 -11.02
N ILE A 123 -6.37 11.85 -11.34
CA ILE A 123 -6.57 10.52 -11.95
C ILE A 123 -6.23 10.60 -13.43
N VAL A 124 -5.46 9.62 -13.93
CA VAL A 124 -5.22 9.43 -15.37
C VAL A 124 -5.86 8.13 -15.87
N LYS A 125 -5.87 7.95 -17.20
CA LYS A 125 -6.38 6.73 -17.86
C LYS A 125 -5.75 5.48 -17.21
N GLY A 126 -6.59 4.50 -16.88
CA GLY A 126 -6.19 3.30 -16.13
C GLY A 126 -6.35 3.42 -14.60
N GLY A 127 -6.81 4.57 -14.08
CA GLY A 127 -7.12 4.76 -12.66
C GLY A 127 -5.88 4.98 -11.77
N HIS A 128 -4.76 5.36 -12.37
CA HIS A 128 -3.55 5.75 -11.65
C HIS A 128 -3.69 7.20 -11.18
N VAL A 129 -3.08 7.53 -10.05
CA VAL A 129 -3.11 8.87 -9.48
C VAL A 129 -1.71 9.45 -9.53
N PHE A 130 -1.58 10.65 -10.07
CA PHE A 130 -0.33 11.40 -10.12
C PHE A 130 -0.47 12.68 -9.30
N PHE A 131 0.57 13.03 -8.56
CA PHE A 131 0.71 14.30 -7.85
C PHE A 131 2.19 14.64 -7.74
N SER A 132 2.50 15.81 -7.20
CA SER A 132 3.88 16.22 -6.91
C SER A 132 4.01 16.59 -5.45
N ILE A 133 5.20 16.34 -4.89
CA ILE A 133 5.61 16.90 -3.62
C ILE A 133 6.81 17.82 -3.83
N ILE A 134 6.96 18.80 -2.94
CA ILE A 134 8.19 19.57 -2.79
C ILE A 134 8.88 19.17 -1.48
N SER A 135 10.19 18.94 -1.56
CA SER A 135 11.06 18.60 -0.43
C SER A 135 12.39 19.32 -0.64
N ASP A 136 12.81 20.12 0.33
CA ASP A 136 14.04 20.93 0.28
C ASP A 136 14.21 21.75 -1.01
N GLY A 137 13.11 22.29 -1.54
CA GLY A 137 13.10 23.08 -2.77
C GLY A 137 13.10 22.26 -4.07
N TYR A 138 13.16 20.93 -4.00
CA TYR A 138 13.07 20.04 -5.14
C TYR A 138 11.66 19.45 -5.30
N GLU A 139 11.09 19.59 -6.49
CA GLU A 139 9.79 19.02 -6.83
C GLU A 139 9.95 17.60 -7.43
N LEU A 140 9.26 16.63 -6.83
CA LEU A 140 9.26 15.23 -7.25
C LEU A 140 7.86 14.76 -7.63
N ARG A 141 7.73 14.26 -8.85
CA ARG A 141 6.49 13.65 -9.33
C ARG A 141 6.32 12.25 -8.76
N CYS A 142 5.12 11.98 -8.25
CA CYS A 142 4.75 10.75 -7.58
C CYS A 142 3.60 10.05 -8.30
N ALA A 143 3.58 8.72 -8.26
CA ALA A 143 2.55 7.90 -8.87
C ALA A 143 2.05 6.81 -7.94
N VAL A 144 0.73 6.72 -7.82
CA VAL A 144 0.00 5.65 -7.14
C VAL A 144 -0.76 4.86 -8.20
N TYR A 145 -0.32 3.64 -8.47
CA TYR A 145 -0.94 2.80 -9.50
C TYR A 145 -2.22 2.15 -8.96
N LYS A 146 -3.23 2.01 -9.83
CA LYS A 146 -4.54 1.40 -9.50
C LYS A 146 -4.42 0.06 -8.76
N PRO A 147 -3.54 -0.88 -9.15
CA PRO A 147 -3.43 -2.17 -8.46
C PRO A 147 -3.06 -2.05 -6.98
N THR A 148 -2.40 -0.97 -6.56
CA THR A 148 -2.03 -0.75 -5.14
C THR A 148 -3.24 -0.64 -4.22
N GLY A 149 -4.41 -0.24 -4.72
CA GLY A 149 -5.58 0.02 -3.89
C GLY A 149 -5.48 1.30 -3.03
N MET A 150 -4.46 2.13 -3.24
CA MET A 150 -4.26 3.38 -2.48
C MET A 150 -4.77 4.64 -3.21
N SER A 151 -5.38 4.50 -4.40
CA SER A 151 -5.83 5.63 -5.20
C SER A 151 -6.78 6.57 -4.43
N PHE A 152 -7.66 6.03 -3.59
CA PHE A 152 -8.57 6.84 -2.75
C PHE A 152 -7.82 7.74 -1.75
N VAL A 153 -6.79 7.21 -1.11
CA VAL A 153 -5.94 7.95 -0.17
C VAL A 153 -5.22 9.05 -0.91
N ALA A 154 -4.58 8.70 -2.03
CA ALA A 154 -3.86 9.64 -2.87
C ALA A 154 -4.76 10.79 -3.34
N LEU A 155 -5.98 10.51 -3.79
CA LEU A 155 -6.95 11.52 -4.23
C LEU A 155 -7.53 12.38 -3.12
N SER A 156 -7.40 11.94 -1.87
CA SER A 156 -7.88 12.71 -0.72
C SER A 156 -6.85 13.73 -0.23
N LEU A 157 -5.59 13.62 -0.67
CA LEU A 157 -4.53 14.60 -0.37
C LEU A 157 -4.83 15.95 -1.05
N ILE A 158 -4.46 17.04 -0.39
CA ILE A 158 -4.55 18.40 -0.93
C ILE A 158 -3.20 19.09 -0.87
N LYS A 159 -3.06 20.17 -1.65
CA LYS A 159 -1.89 21.02 -1.60
C LYS A 159 -1.64 21.51 -0.16
N GLY A 160 -0.40 21.41 0.29
CA GLY A 160 0.01 21.76 1.65
C GLY A 160 0.06 20.58 2.64
N ASP A 161 -0.60 19.45 2.36
CA ASP A 161 -0.46 18.26 3.21
C ASP A 161 1.01 17.82 3.29
N LYS A 162 1.49 17.50 4.50
CA LYS A 162 2.84 16.98 4.72
C LYS A 162 2.80 15.46 4.78
N VAL A 163 3.56 14.81 3.90
CA VAL A 163 3.59 13.35 3.77
C VAL A 163 5.01 12.82 3.73
N CYS A 164 5.22 11.63 4.29
CA CYS A 164 6.38 10.79 4.00
C CYS A 164 5.93 9.68 3.05
N ILE A 165 6.59 9.56 1.91
CA ILE A 165 6.23 8.61 0.86
C ILE A 165 7.47 7.83 0.47
N GLY A 166 7.31 6.57 0.08
CA GLY A 166 8.44 5.74 -0.33
C GLY A 166 8.09 4.80 -1.47
N GLY A 167 9.13 4.42 -2.22
CA GLY A 167 8.99 3.60 -3.40
C GLY A 167 10.24 3.56 -4.27
N GLY A 168 10.09 3.09 -5.50
CA GLY A 168 11.16 3.04 -6.49
C GLY A 168 11.09 4.19 -7.49
N ILE A 169 12.24 4.75 -7.86
CA ILE A 169 12.36 5.80 -8.89
C ILE A 169 12.40 5.15 -10.27
N ARG A 170 11.38 5.46 -11.08
CA ARG A 170 11.37 5.12 -12.50
C ARG A 170 12.25 6.08 -13.29
N LYS A 171 13.02 5.55 -14.24
CA LYS A 171 13.75 6.35 -15.24
C LYS A 171 12.78 7.26 -16.00
N ALA A 172 13.22 8.47 -16.33
CA ALA A 172 12.48 9.36 -17.22
C ALA A 172 12.23 8.69 -18.57
N SER A 173 11.12 9.06 -19.20
CA SER A 173 10.68 8.61 -20.52
C SER A 173 10.33 9.82 -21.36
N LYS A 174 10.09 9.63 -22.67
CA LYS A 174 9.69 10.72 -23.58
C LYS A 174 8.53 11.58 -23.03
N ASN A 175 7.56 10.94 -22.37
CA ASN A 175 6.32 11.62 -21.93
C ASN A 175 6.28 11.93 -20.43
N HIS A 176 7.28 11.46 -19.66
CA HIS A 176 7.25 11.58 -18.21
C HIS A 176 8.63 11.80 -17.61
N PRO A 177 8.79 12.73 -16.66
CA PRO A 177 10.02 12.89 -15.91
C PRO A 177 10.28 11.67 -15.02
N ARG A 178 11.32 11.73 -14.19
CA ARG A 178 11.50 10.74 -13.12
C ARG A 178 10.28 10.74 -12.22
N ILE A 179 9.80 9.55 -11.89
CA ILE A 179 8.60 9.36 -11.07
C ILE A 179 8.92 8.43 -9.92
N LEU A 180 8.50 8.80 -8.72
CA LEU A 180 8.48 7.91 -7.57
C LEU A 180 7.21 7.04 -7.59
N ASN A 181 7.38 5.74 -7.76
CA ASN A 181 6.30 4.76 -7.77
C ASN A 181 6.00 4.32 -6.33
N LEU A 182 4.89 4.78 -5.76
CA LEU A 182 4.65 4.66 -4.33
C LEU A 182 4.34 3.22 -3.89
N GLU A 183 4.97 2.83 -2.80
CA GLU A 183 4.71 1.61 -2.03
C GLU A 183 4.04 1.88 -0.69
N PHE A 184 4.07 3.12 -0.19
CA PHE A 184 3.27 3.57 0.96
C PHE A 184 3.07 5.08 0.92
N ILE A 185 2.09 5.56 1.70
CA ILE A 185 1.89 6.99 2.00
C ILE A 185 1.70 7.13 3.51
N ASP A 186 2.62 7.82 4.18
CA ASP A 186 2.49 8.18 5.59
C ASP A 186 2.10 9.65 5.72
N VAL A 187 0.90 9.90 6.25
CA VAL A 187 0.35 11.25 6.37
C VAL A 187 0.79 11.85 7.70
N ILE A 188 1.74 12.78 7.66
CA ILE A 188 2.31 13.44 8.84
C ILE A 188 1.43 14.60 9.29
N ASN A 189 1.03 15.46 8.35
CA ASN A 189 0.14 16.59 8.63
C ASN A 189 -0.91 16.74 7.53
N LEU A 190 -2.12 17.14 7.96
CA LEU A 190 -3.24 17.44 7.07
C LEU A 190 -3.56 18.92 7.18
N GLU A 191 -3.65 19.58 6.05
CA GLU A 191 -4.15 20.94 5.95
C GLU A 191 -5.67 20.99 6.05
N LYS A 192 -6.17 22.15 6.50
CA LYS A 192 -7.61 22.38 6.59
C LYS A 192 -8.20 22.55 5.19
N ASN A 193 -9.20 21.74 4.87
CA ASN A 193 -9.90 21.84 3.59
C ASN A 193 -10.98 22.94 3.67
N LEU A 194 -10.61 24.16 3.30
CA LEU A 194 -11.47 25.33 3.40
C LEU A 194 -12.13 25.67 2.06
N ILE A 195 -13.47 25.75 2.02
CA ILE A 195 -14.21 26.23 0.85
C ILE A 195 -14.88 27.58 1.11
N LYS A 196 -14.90 28.43 0.10
CA LYS A 196 -15.67 29.68 0.12
C LYS A 196 -17.09 29.41 -0.36
N SER A 197 -18.05 29.44 0.55
CA SER A 197 -19.47 29.23 0.24
C SER A 197 -20.27 30.52 0.42
N ASN A 198 -21.39 30.63 -0.29
CA ASN A 198 -22.38 31.66 0.00
C ASN A 198 -22.93 31.45 1.42
N PRO A 199 -23.22 32.55 2.16
CA PRO A 199 -23.77 32.46 3.49
C PRO A 199 -25.16 31.81 3.50
N ILE A 200 -25.51 31.23 4.65
CA ILE A 200 -26.84 30.69 4.94
C ILE A 200 -27.66 31.77 5.65
N CYS A 201 -28.91 31.94 5.26
CA CYS A 201 -29.81 32.88 5.90
C CYS A 201 -30.27 32.33 7.26
N LYS A 202 -29.82 32.94 8.37
CA LYS A 202 -30.19 32.52 9.74
C LYS A 202 -31.70 32.41 10.04
N LYS A 203 -32.56 33.06 9.24
CA LYS A 203 -34.02 33.07 9.46
C LYS A 203 -34.74 31.93 8.74
N CYS A 204 -34.27 31.50 7.56
CA CYS A 204 -34.97 30.50 6.75
C CYS A 204 -34.08 29.32 6.34
N ASP A 205 -32.85 29.29 6.84
CA ASP A 205 -31.83 28.27 6.60
C ASP A 205 -31.51 27.97 5.12
N LYS A 206 -31.83 28.92 4.23
CA LYS A 206 -31.55 28.79 2.79
C LYS A 206 -30.25 29.50 2.42
N LYS A 207 -29.52 28.90 1.49
CA LYS A 207 -28.30 29.46 0.90
C LYS A 207 -28.63 30.75 0.14
N MET A 208 -27.92 31.83 0.43
CA MET A 208 -28.17 33.15 -0.16
C MET A 208 -27.61 33.22 -1.59
N LYS A 209 -28.27 33.99 -2.46
CA LYS A 209 -27.85 34.21 -3.86
C LYS A 209 -26.96 35.45 -3.95
N SER A 210 -25.97 35.43 -4.85
CA SER A 210 -25.15 36.61 -5.15
C SER A 210 -26.01 37.66 -5.86
N LYS A 211 -25.75 38.94 -5.57
CA LYS A 211 -26.38 40.07 -6.25
C LYS A 211 -25.56 40.69 -7.37
N GLY A 212 -24.38 40.14 -7.64
CA GLY A 212 -23.44 40.68 -8.62
C GLY A 212 -22.09 40.96 -7.99
N ARG A 213 -21.13 41.36 -8.82
CA ARG A 213 -19.76 41.68 -8.39
C ARG A 213 -19.81 42.79 -7.33
N ASN A 214 -19.21 42.54 -6.17
CA ASN A 214 -19.15 43.47 -5.02
C ASN A 214 -20.49 43.92 -4.42
N GLN A 215 -21.63 43.29 -4.77
CA GLN A 215 -22.95 43.65 -4.22
C GLN A 215 -23.43 42.73 -3.08
N GLY A 216 -22.58 41.79 -2.64
CA GLY A 216 -22.89 40.85 -1.57
C GLY A 216 -23.92 39.78 -1.95
N TYR A 217 -24.61 39.26 -0.93
CA TYR A 217 -25.54 38.14 -1.01
C TYR A 217 -26.89 38.51 -0.41
N GLN A 218 -27.99 38.10 -1.04
CA GLN A 218 -29.34 38.32 -0.52
C GLN A 218 -30.11 37.00 -0.40
N CYS A 219 -30.87 36.86 0.68
CA CYS A 219 -31.84 35.78 0.82
C CYS A 219 -33.08 36.07 -0.05
N THR A 220 -33.46 35.12 -0.90
CA THR A 220 -34.64 35.28 -1.77
C THR A 220 -35.96 35.23 -1.01
N LYS A 221 -36.02 34.59 0.16
CA LYS A 221 -37.24 34.53 0.98
C LYS A 221 -37.35 35.70 1.97
N CYS A 222 -36.25 36.07 2.62
CA CYS A 222 -36.29 37.02 3.74
C CYS A 222 -35.77 38.42 3.38
N GLY A 223 -35.21 38.62 2.19
CA GLY A 223 -34.64 39.91 1.77
C GLY A 223 -33.35 40.34 2.51
N LYS A 224 -32.96 39.68 3.61
CA LYS A 224 -31.75 39.99 4.37
C LYS A 224 -30.50 39.91 3.49
N LYS A 225 -29.54 40.81 3.72
CA LYS A 225 -28.29 40.92 2.97
C LYS A 225 -27.08 40.56 3.85
N LEU A 226 -26.07 39.96 3.25
CA LEU A 226 -24.76 39.71 3.87
C LEU A 226 -23.67 40.07 2.87
N ALA A 227 -22.60 40.72 3.32
CA ALA A 227 -21.55 41.23 2.44
C ALA A 227 -20.63 40.13 1.91
N ASN A 228 -20.22 39.20 2.78
CA ASN A 228 -19.11 38.28 2.52
C ASN A 228 -19.55 36.82 2.37
N LYS A 229 -18.74 36.06 1.63
CA LYS A 229 -18.79 34.59 1.67
C LYS A 229 -18.39 34.10 3.06
N VAL A 230 -18.91 32.94 3.43
CA VAL A 230 -18.46 32.21 4.62
C VAL A 230 -17.39 31.21 4.21
N ILE A 231 -16.38 31.06 5.07
CA ILE A 231 -15.39 30.00 4.95
C ILE A 231 -15.96 28.80 5.70
N LEU A 232 -16.08 27.66 5.02
CA LEU A 232 -16.51 26.40 5.63
C LEU A 232 -15.35 25.43 5.60
N GLU A 233 -15.10 24.78 6.73
CA GLU A 233 -14.16 23.68 6.83
C GLU A 233 -14.88 22.38 6.45
N ILE A 234 -14.37 21.69 5.43
CA ILE A 234 -14.86 20.38 5.03
C ILE A 234 -14.04 19.31 5.77
N PRO A 235 -14.69 18.37 6.47
CA PRO A 235 -13.98 17.24 7.09
C PRO A 235 -13.13 16.48 6.07
N ARG A 236 -11.88 16.18 6.43
CA ARG A 236 -10.96 15.39 5.61
C ARG A 236 -11.43 13.93 5.59
N LYS A 237 -11.26 13.25 4.44
CA LYS A 237 -11.62 11.82 4.25
C LYS A 237 -10.52 10.84 4.71
N ILE A 238 -9.38 11.37 5.13
CA ILE A 238 -8.18 10.64 5.54
C ILE A 238 -7.73 11.13 6.91
N LYS A 239 -6.90 10.32 7.58
CA LYS A 239 -6.34 10.58 8.91
C LYS A 239 -4.82 10.61 8.83
N LYS A 240 -4.17 11.13 9.87
CA LYS A 240 -2.72 11.10 10.04
C LYS A 240 -2.27 9.68 10.40
N GLN A 241 -1.90 8.90 9.40
CA GLN A 241 -1.47 7.51 9.57
C GLN A 241 -0.72 7.00 8.33
N LEU A 242 -0.08 5.85 8.50
CA LEU A 242 0.52 5.07 7.41
C LEU A 242 -0.56 4.33 6.61
N TYR A 243 -0.57 4.55 5.30
CA TYR A 243 -1.38 3.84 4.32
C TYR A 243 -0.48 2.92 3.48
N ASN A 244 -0.79 1.63 3.54
CA ASN A 244 -0.12 0.58 2.76
C ASN A 244 -1.01 0.10 1.58
N PRO A 245 -0.40 -0.54 0.58
CA PRO A 245 -1.13 -1.16 -0.51
C PRO A 245 -2.05 -2.27 0.00
N SER A 246 -3.00 -2.68 -0.84
CA SER A 246 -3.69 -3.95 -0.64
C SER A 246 -2.67 -5.10 -0.59
N VAL A 247 -2.94 -6.13 0.21
CA VAL A 247 -2.01 -7.26 0.44
C VAL A 247 -1.57 -7.91 -0.87
N SER A 248 -2.49 -8.07 -1.82
CA SER A 248 -2.19 -8.59 -3.18
C SER A 248 -1.29 -7.73 -4.05
N ALA A 249 -1.03 -6.49 -3.65
CA ALA A 249 -0.14 -5.55 -4.33
C ALA A 249 1.17 -5.30 -3.58
N HIS A 250 1.38 -5.96 -2.44
CA HIS A 250 2.68 -5.94 -1.78
C HIS A 250 3.75 -6.52 -2.70
N ARG A 251 4.89 -5.83 -2.78
CA ARG A 251 6.10 -6.39 -3.38
C ARG A 251 6.78 -7.30 -2.37
N HIS A 252 7.77 -8.09 -2.83
CA HIS A 252 8.52 -9.00 -1.96
C HIS A 252 9.08 -8.31 -0.71
N LEU A 253 9.63 -7.11 -0.84
CA LEU A 253 10.25 -6.38 0.26
C LEU A 253 9.26 -5.49 1.03
N SER A 254 8.06 -5.21 0.50
CA SER A 254 7.11 -4.29 1.14
C SER A 254 6.71 -4.80 2.53
N ARG A 255 6.94 -3.99 3.57
CA ARG A 255 6.62 -4.36 4.96
C ARG A 255 5.10 -4.32 5.20
N PRO A 256 4.44 -5.45 5.50
CA PRO A 256 3.01 -5.47 5.78
C PRO A 256 2.67 -4.74 7.09
N LEU A 257 1.44 -4.21 7.18
CA LEU A 257 0.96 -3.47 8.37
C LEU A 257 1.11 -4.27 9.68
N GLN A 258 0.83 -5.58 9.65
CA GLN A 258 0.97 -6.46 10.83
C GLN A 258 2.42 -6.61 11.34
N ARG A 259 3.41 -6.22 10.53
CA ARG A 259 4.83 -6.21 10.90
C ARG A 259 5.35 -4.83 11.29
N ILE A 260 4.51 -3.79 11.24
CA ILE A 260 4.88 -2.46 11.72
C ILE A 260 5.10 -2.51 13.22
N GLY A 261 6.18 -1.89 13.70
CA GLY A 261 6.61 -1.97 15.11
C GLY A 261 7.39 -3.25 15.47
N ARG A 262 7.45 -4.26 14.59
CA ARG A 262 8.30 -5.43 14.81
C ARG A 262 9.75 -5.13 14.40
N ILE A 263 10.67 -5.44 15.30
CA ILE A 263 12.11 -5.40 15.02
C ILE A 263 12.48 -6.66 14.24
N ASN A 264 13.19 -6.50 13.14
CA ASN A 264 13.74 -7.64 12.40
C ASN A 264 14.78 -8.31 13.31
N ARG A 265 14.51 -9.54 13.74
CA ARG A 265 15.45 -10.31 14.56
C ARG A 265 16.42 -11.06 13.68
N GLU A 266 17.68 -11.04 14.05
CA GLU A 266 18.61 -12.06 13.58
C GLU A 266 18.17 -13.40 14.18
N SER A 267 18.08 -14.41 13.33
CA SER A 267 17.87 -15.79 13.75
C SER A 267 19.16 -16.54 13.46
N LYS A 268 19.67 -17.30 14.41
CA LYS A 268 20.74 -18.27 14.13
C LYS A 268 20.13 -19.53 13.52
N PHE A 269 20.93 -20.30 12.79
CA PHE A 269 20.48 -21.62 12.37
C PHE A 269 20.41 -22.49 13.63
N ASP A 270 19.35 -23.29 13.73
CA ASP A 270 19.11 -24.18 14.86
C ASP A 270 18.97 -25.58 14.29
N GLU A 271 19.96 -26.43 14.55
CA GLU A 271 20.02 -27.80 14.05
C GLU A 271 18.90 -28.69 14.59
N SER A 272 18.28 -28.30 15.72
CA SER A 272 17.14 -29.04 16.29
C SER A 272 15.83 -28.79 15.53
N ALA A 273 15.76 -27.76 14.70
CA ALA A 273 14.55 -27.40 13.96
C ALA A 273 14.54 -27.98 12.54
N SER A 274 13.36 -28.39 12.06
CA SER A 274 13.21 -28.94 10.70
C SER A 274 13.18 -27.83 9.65
N TRP A 275 14.36 -27.38 9.21
CA TRP A 275 14.52 -26.36 8.18
C TRP A 275 14.19 -26.85 6.78
N PHE A 276 14.31 -28.15 6.54
CA PHE A 276 13.95 -28.78 5.29
C PHE A 276 13.48 -30.21 5.53
N CYS A 277 12.74 -30.73 4.56
CA CYS A 277 12.32 -32.13 4.54
C CYS A 277 12.17 -32.56 3.09
N VAL A 278 12.65 -33.75 2.77
CA VAL A 278 12.36 -34.44 1.50
C VAL A 278 11.37 -35.53 1.83
N TYR A 279 10.21 -35.51 1.16
CA TYR A 279 9.23 -36.55 1.34
C TYR A 279 9.66 -37.78 0.53
N GLU A 280 9.76 -38.93 1.20
CA GLU A 280 10.06 -40.20 0.54
C GLU A 280 8.99 -40.55 -0.50
N LYS A 281 9.37 -41.40 -1.46
CA LYS A 281 8.63 -41.62 -2.71
C LYS A 281 7.21 -42.13 -2.51
#